data_AF-A0A817EF63-F1
#
_entry.id   AF-A0A817EF63-F1
#
_cell.length_a   1.000
_cell.length_b   1.000
_cell.length_c   1.000
_cell.angle_alpha   90.00
_cell.angle_beta   90.00
_cell.angle_gamma   90.00
#
_symmetry.space_group_name_H-M   'P 1'
#
loop_
_entity.id
_entity.type
_entity.pdbx_description
1 polymer ?
#
loop_
_entity_poly.entity_id
_entity_poly.type
_entity_poly.pdbx_seq_one_letter_code
_entity_poly.pdbx_strand_id
1 'polypeptide(L)'
;MPIDYQNFSKHQPRTCEIRLNRSDTSFGFQTVDPLTSVGMFIQEVYPNSPAANTSLRKCDRIIEIDDDFVDNVPSSTILEKLRTAKSNKHVKLYVVDTETYNYFQENNIQLSSKEYRQSPSAKTLPINSYIIEHEWPKNDCDKSQYRHNDNRSRNHASPRHRLHSVDMNASPESIDNRFLDCYPRQSNSLNTETFVCNEHITTSAIMKSSRLPIHVCKGDLITQQTDVIVVSSSSQRLFNSICKAGGSSVLASYNAKLSKHPEAPIIVVKAVGQLASKRIYFLPLKPSSDTSILCKSIKKFVSNALEKALKQNYQSITFPAIGCGQFRCSVSVIAGAMIREVHRKLKMPDMSVSIIIQPEKADIYDEFQKQIHLLESTLSTDKLRTIFAISEKGIIVVEKGDITMQNVDVIIGSSSSDFLREAIIRAAGNEAQTAYNLELKTHPNSILIATPSGALPCKYIFFVKWEPDSDENVLEQSLVDLIYTVVQNVISHNCTSVAFPAIGCGKHGCSVNIVVKTMVLEMKKHLMTRNLPWTVKFVVEPDQEHIYDEFRKQVLTTQHGKTNSLY
;
A
#
# COMPACT_ATOMS: atom_id res chain seq x y z
N MET A 1 16.84 13.66 -13.58
CA MET A 1 15.78 13.67 -14.62
C MET A 1 16.36 13.11 -15.90
N PRO A 2 15.71 12.14 -16.56
CA PRO A 2 16.11 11.65 -17.88
C PRO A 2 16.16 12.78 -18.92
N ILE A 3 16.99 12.60 -19.97
CA ILE A 3 17.20 13.58 -21.05
C ILE A 3 15.87 13.97 -21.73
N ASP A 4 14.91 13.03 -21.78
CA ASP A 4 13.56 13.22 -22.31
C ASP A 4 12.74 14.33 -21.62
N TYR A 5 13.17 14.83 -20.45
CA TYR A 5 12.44 15.86 -19.70
C TYR A 5 12.92 17.30 -19.98
N GLN A 6 14.01 17.49 -20.74
CA GLN A 6 14.66 18.82 -20.85
C GLN A 6 13.99 19.78 -21.85
N ASN A 7 13.10 19.31 -22.73
CA ASN A 7 12.61 20.07 -23.89
C ASN A 7 11.14 20.53 -23.82
N PHE A 8 10.55 20.64 -22.62
CA PHE A 8 9.10 20.85 -22.49
C PHE A 8 8.69 21.99 -21.54
N SER A 9 7.64 22.70 -21.92
CA SER A 9 7.07 23.81 -21.17
C SER A 9 6.45 23.35 -19.85
N LYS A 10 7.04 23.78 -18.73
CA LYS A 10 6.52 23.55 -17.38
C LYS A 10 5.14 24.17 -17.20
N HIS A 11 4.31 23.54 -16.37
CA HIS A 11 2.94 23.96 -16.03
C HIS A 11 1.97 24.02 -17.23
N GLN A 12 2.25 23.26 -18.31
CA GLN A 12 1.37 23.17 -19.48
C GLN A 12 0.80 21.73 -19.65
N PRO A 13 -0.51 21.54 -19.47
CA PRO A 13 -1.19 20.30 -19.80
C PRO A 13 -1.07 19.95 -21.29
N ARG A 14 -1.11 18.65 -21.59
CA ARG A 14 -0.95 18.09 -22.94
C ARG A 14 -2.24 17.44 -23.41
N THR A 15 -2.54 17.60 -24.70
CA THR A 15 -3.58 16.82 -25.38
C THR A 15 -2.87 15.82 -26.30
N CYS A 16 -3.12 14.54 -26.09
CA CYS A 16 -2.53 13.45 -26.86
C CYS A 16 -3.65 12.74 -27.62
N GLU A 17 -3.68 12.91 -28.96
CA GLU A 17 -4.68 12.27 -29.80
C GLU A 17 -4.06 11.08 -30.54
N ILE A 18 -4.52 9.87 -30.22
CA ILE A 18 -3.93 8.62 -30.71
C ILE A 18 -4.94 7.93 -31.63
N ARG A 19 -4.53 7.57 -32.85
CA ARG A 19 -5.33 6.82 -33.83
C ARG A 19 -4.65 5.49 -34.15
N LEU A 20 -5.42 4.41 -34.19
CA LEU A 20 -4.95 3.07 -34.57
C LEU A 20 -5.12 2.85 -36.07
N ASN A 21 -4.05 2.46 -36.75
CA ASN A 21 -4.09 2.02 -38.13
C ASN A 21 -4.74 0.63 -38.25
N ARG A 22 -4.82 0.10 -39.48
CA ARG A 22 -5.39 -1.24 -39.73
C ARG A 22 -4.57 -2.37 -39.09
N SER A 23 -3.26 -2.16 -38.94
CA SER A 23 -2.29 -3.08 -38.34
C SER A 23 -2.26 -3.04 -36.80
N ASP A 24 -2.73 -1.97 -36.18
CA ASP A 24 -2.34 -1.65 -34.80
C ASP A 24 -3.29 -2.33 -33.80
N THR A 25 -2.72 -3.16 -32.93
CA THR A 25 -3.47 -3.97 -31.96
C THR A 25 -3.60 -3.33 -30.58
N SER A 26 -2.93 -2.19 -30.35
CA SER A 26 -3.00 -1.41 -29.10
C SER A 26 -2.59 0.05 -29.35
N PHE A 27 -2.96 0.95 -28.43
CA PHE A 27 -2.48 2.34 -28.47
C PHE A 27 -0.99 2.50 -28.17
N GLY A 28 -0.33 1.48 -27.59
CA GLY A 28 1.11 1.54 -27.32
C GLY A 28 1.52 2.17 -26.00
N PHE A 29 0.63 2.19 -25.01
CA PHE A 29 0.97 2.61 -23.64
C PHE A 29 0.38 1.63 -22.60
N GLN A 30 1.01 1.59 -21.43
CA GLN A 30 0.54 0.89 -20.24
C GLN A 30 0.11 1.91 -19.18
N THR A 31 -0.97 1.61 -18.46
CA THR A 31 -1.44 2.39 -17.30
C THR A 31 -1.19 1.66 -15.99
N VAL A 32 -1.13 2.40 -14.89
CA VAL A 32 -1.00 1.87 -13.52
C VAL A 32 -2.05 2.48 -12.60
N ASP A 33 -2.62 1.63 -11.73
CA ASP A 33 -3.56 2.03 -10.69
C ASP A 33 -2.80 2.71 -9.53
N PRO A 34 -3.22 3.90 -9.07
CA PRO A 34 -2.67 4.50 -7.87
C PRO A 34 -3.18 3.79 -6.61
N LEU A 35 -2.45 3.93 -5.50
CA LEU A 35 -2.84 3.39 -4.18
C LEU A 35 -4.21 3.88 -3.67
N THR A 36 -4.72 4.98 -4.23
CA THR A 36 -6.06 5.54 -3.96
C THR A 36 -7.18 4.85 -4.73
N SER A 37 -6.87 3.98 -5.71
CA SER A 37 -7.81 3.37 -6.66
C SER A 37 -8.67 4.37 -7.47
N VAL A 38 -8.20 5.61 -7.58
CA VAL A 38 -8.91 6.74 -8.21
C VAL A 38 -7.95 7.56 -9.07
N GLY A 39 -8.35 7.81 -10.32
CA GLY A 39 -7.48 8.29 -11.40
C GLY A 39 -6.60 7.18 -11.97
N MET A 40 -5.82 7.50 -13.00
CA MET A 40 -4.78 6.61 -13.56
C MET A 40 -3.55 7.40 -13.98
N PHE A 41 -2.40 6.72 -14.00
CA PHE A 41 -1.15 7.22 -14.55
C PHE A 41 -0.68 6.35 -15.71
N ILE A 42 0.06 6.95 -16.65
CA ILE A 42 0.81 6.22 -17.67
C ILE A 42 2.06 5.61 -17.03
N GLN A 43 2.16 4.28 -17.03
CA GLN A 43 3.32 3.55 -16.54
C GLN A 43 4.46 3.55 -17.55
N GLU A 44 4.13 3.41 -18.84
CA GLU A 44 5.08 3.27 -19.93
C GLU A 44 4.43 3.63 -21.27
N VAL A 45 5.22 4.19 -22.20
CA VAL A 45 4.84 4.40 -23.61
C VAL A 45 5.85 3.63 -24.44
N TYR A 46 5.38 2.63 -25.19
CA TYR A 46 6.26 1.73 -25.93
C TYR A 46 6.82 2.42 -27.18
N PRO A 47 8.13 2.32 -27.46
CA PRO A 47 8.72 2.83 -28.70
C PRO A 47 8.05 2.25 -29.96
N ASN A 48 8.11 3.00 -31.07
CA ASN A 48 7.53 2.61 -32.37
C ASN A 48 6.01 2.31 -32.34
N SER A 49 5.27 2.94 -31.42
CA SER A 49 3.83 2.73 -31.24
C SER A 49 3.00 3.99 -31.55
N PRO A 50 1.66 3.87 -31.73
CA PRO A 50 0.81 5.03 -31.98
C PRO A 50 0.91 6.13 -30.92
N ALA A 51 1.03 5.76 -29.63
CA ALA A 51 1.20 6.72 -28.53
C ALA A 51 2.56 7.42 -28.53
N ALA A 52 3.64 6.74 -28.93
CA ALA A 52 4.97 7.33 -29.02
C ALA A 52 5.07 8.44 -30.10
N ASN A 53 4.14 8.46 -31.06
CA ASN A 53 4.00 9.54 -32.04
C ASN A 53 3.20 10.75 -31.50
N THR A 54 2.88 10.78 -30.21
CA THR A 54 2.18 11.88 -29.53
C THR A 54 3.03 12.49 -28.41
N SER A 55 2.47 13.44 -27.66
CA SER A 55 3.15 14.06 -26.52
C SER A 55 2.98 13.30 -25.18
N LEU A 56 2.39 12.09 -25.21
CA LEU A 56 2.13 11.24 -24.03
C LEU A 56 3.42 10.66 -23.45
N ARG A 57 3.55 10.63 -22.12
CA ARG A 57 4.77 10.20 -21.42
C ARG A 57 4.49 9.27 -20.26
N LYS A 58 5.51 8.52 -19.86
CA LYS A 58 5.58 7.86 -18.55
C LYS A 58 5.37 8.91 -17.44
N CYS A 59 4.65 8.51 -16.39
CA CYS A 59 4.23 9.32 -15.24
C CYS A 59 3.20 10.43 -15.55
N ASP A 60 2.69 10.55 -16.78
CA ASP A 60 1.55 11.44 -17.05
C ASP A 60 0.30 10.93 -16.30
N ARG A 61 -0.40 11.84 -15.61
CA ARG A 61 -1.71 11.58 -15.00
C ARG A 61 -2.81 11.87 -16.02
N ILE A 62 -3.75 10.94 -16.17
CA ILE A 62 -4.89 11.11 -17.08
C ILE A 62 -5.97 11.96 -16.41
N ILE A 63 -6.25 13.13 -16.98
CA ILE A 63 -7.23 14.09 -16.49
C ILE A 63 -8.55 13.96 -17.26
N GLU A 64 -8.49 13.79 -18.59
CA GLU A 64 -9.67 13.55 -19.43
C GLU A 64 -9.41 12.42 -20.44
N ILE A 65 -10.48 11.68 -20.77
CA ILE A 65 -10.54 10.73 -21.89
C ILE A 65 -11.73 11.15 -22.76
N ASP A 66 -11.49 11.42 -24.05
CA ASP A 66 -12.50 11.82 -25.03
C ASP A 66 -13.40 12.99 -24.54
N ASP A 67 -12.76 13.99 -23.92
CA ASP A 67 -13.36 15.19 -23.30
C ASP A 67 -14.22 14.96 -22.03
N ASP A 68 -14.23 13.73 -21.49
CA ASP A 68 -14.76 13.41 -20.16
C ASP A 68 -13.68 13.48 -19.07
N PHE A 69 -13.94 14.23 -18.00
CA PHE A 69 -13.05 14.31 -16.83
C PHE A 69 -13.02 12.99 -16.04
N VAL A 70 -11.83 12.49 -15.75
CA VAL A 70 -11.59 11.17 -15.10
C VAL A 70 -10.64 11.22 -13.89
N ASP A 71 -10.07 12.36 -13.54
CA ASP A 71 -9.08 12.50 -12.45
C ASP A 71 -9.55 11.90 -11.10
N ASN A 72 -10.83 12.06 -10.79
CA ASN A 72 -11.49 11.59 -9.56
C ASN A 72 -12.41 10.36 -9.78
N VAL A 73 -12.23 9.63 -10.88
CA VAL A 73 -13.02 8.43 -11.23
C VAL A 73 -12.27 7.14 -10.84
N PRO A 74 -12.95 6.06 -10.38
CA PRO A 74 -12.29 4.80 -10.08
C PRO A 74 -11.54 4.21 -11.28
N SER A 75 -10.34 3.67 -11.05
CA SER A 75 -9.44 3.21 -12.12
C SER A 75 -10.05 2.11 -13.02
N SER A 76 -10.96 1.30 -12.49
CA SER A 76 -11.74 0.30 -13.24
C SER A 76 -12.60 0.93 -14.35
N THR A 77 -13.30 2.03 -14.06
CA THR A 77 -14.11 2.77 -15.04
C THR A 77 -13.23 3.46 -16.09
N ILE A 78 -12.03 3.91 -15.69
CA ILE A 78 -11.05 4.52 -16.62
C ILE A 78 -10.53 3.46 -17.60
N LEU A 79 -10.21 2.25 -17.12
CA LEU A 79 -9.84 1.11 -17.97
C LEU A 79 -10.97 0.72 -18.94
N GLU A 80 -12.23 0.77 -18.51
CA GLU A 80 -13.39 0.51 -19.36
C GLU A 80 -13.54 1.56 -20.49
N LYS A 81 -13.36 2.85 -20.17
CA LYS A 81 -13.32 3.92 -21.18
C LYS A 81 -12.20 3.70 -22.20
N LEU A 82 -10.98 3.42 -21.74
CA LEU A 82 -9.85 3.11 -22.64
C LEU A 82 -10.10 1.88 -23.52
N ARG A 83 -10.79 0.86 -23.00
CA ARG A 83 -11.19 -0.34 -23.76
C ARG A 83 -12.24 -0.01 -24.83
N THR A 84 -13.17 0.89 -24.53
CA THR A 84 -14.19 1.39 -25.47
C THR A 84 -13.55 2.25 -26.57
N ALA A 85 -12.67 3.18 -26.20
CA ALA A 85 -11.90 4.00 -27.15
C ALA A 85 -11.03 3.13 -28.08
N LYS A 86 -10.42 2.05 -27.55
CA LYS A 86 -9.70 1.06 -28.37
C LYS A 86 -10.58 0.40 -29.44
N SER A 87 -11.83 0.09 -29.12
CA SER A 87 -12.80 -0.44 -30.10
C SER A 87 -13.12 0.59 -31.19
N ASN A 88 -13.16 1.88 -30.83
CA ASN A 88 -13.34 3.01 -31.75
C ASN A 88 -12.07 3.37 -32.55
N LYS A 89 -10.94 2.69 -32.29
CA LYS A 89 -9.62 2.94 -32.91
C LYS A 89 -9.05 4.35 -32.72
N HIS A 90 -9.57 5.11 -31.77
CA HIS A 90 -9.19 6.49 -31.50
C HIS A 90 -9.38 6.78 -30.02
N VAL A 91 -8.46 7.53 -29.43
CA VAL A 91 -8.60 8.08 -28.08
C VAL A 91 -7.93 9.45 -28.02
N LYS A 92 -8.57 10.38 -27.33
CA LYS A 92 -8.03 11.70 -26.99
C LYS A 92 -7.83 11.78 -25.49
N LEU A 93 -6.56 11.89 -25.07
CA LEU A 93 -6.19 12.01 -23.66
C LEU A 93 -5.82 13.46 -23.34
N TYR A 94 -6.38 14.02 -22.27
CA TYR A 94 -5.85 15.24 -21.64
C TYR A 94 -5.04 14.83 -20.43
N VAL A 95 -3.75 15.21 -20.38
CA VAL A 95 -2.79 14.70 -19.41
C VAL A 95 -1.88 15.79 -18.85
N VAL A 96 -1.35 15.55 -17.65
CA VAL A 96 -0.37 16.42 -16.98
C VAL A 96 0.73 15.58 -16.32
N ASP A 97 1.95 16.11 -16.28
CA ASP A 97 3.00 15.57 -15.41
C ASP A 97 2.76 15.95 -13.94
N THR A 98 3.47 15.27 -13.03
CA THR A 98 3.38 15.49 -11.58
C THR A 98 3.66 16.93 -11.15
N GLU A 99 4.64 17.61 -11.75
CA GLU A 99 4.97 19.01 -11.43
C GLU A 99 3.81 19.94 -11.80
N THR A 100 3.25 19.78 -13.00
CA THR A 100 2.07 20.51 -13.48
C THR A 100 0.82 20.19 -12.67
N TYR A 101 0.56 18.92 -12.31
CA TYR A 101 -0.58 18.54 -11.48
C TYR A 101 -0.52 19.22 -10.11
N ASN A 102 0.62 19.14 -9.43
CA ASN A 102 0.81 19.76 -8.11
C ASN A 102 0.63 21.29 -8.20
N TYR A 103 1.24 21.95 -9.19
CA TYR A 103 1.07 23.38 -9.41
C TYR A 103 -0.41 23.80 -9.55
N PHE A 104 -1.20 23.04 -10.32
CA PHE A 104 -2.64 23.33 -10.47
C PHE A 104 -3.41 23.12 -9.17
N GLN A 105 -3.14 22.04 -8.42
CA GLN A 105 -3.80 21.76 -7.14
C GLN A 105 -3.46 22.83 -6.07
N GLU A 106 -2.17 23.19 -5.93
CA GLU A 106 -1.71 24.19 -4.95
C GLU A 106 -2.28 25.59 -5.22
N ASN A 107 -2.40 25.96 -6.49
CA ASN A 107 -2.93 27.27 -6.91
C ASN A 107 -4.45 27.26 -7.15
N ASN A 108 -5.15 26.15 -6.86
CA ASN A 108 -6.58 25.96 -7.12
C ASN A 108 -7.01 26.25 -8.58
N ILE A 109 -6.13 25.92 -9.54
CA ILE A 109 -6.39 26.07 -10.97
C ILE A 109 -7.15 24.83 -11.46
N GLN A 110 -8.28 25.04 -12.12
CA GLN A 110 -9.14 23.96 -12.59
C GLN A 110 -8.49 23.16 -13.73
N LEU A 111 -8.31 21.85 -13.53
CA LEU A 111 -7.71 20.92 -14.50
C LEU A 111 -8.74 20.49 -15.55
N SER A 112 -8.93 21.31 -16.57
CA SER A 112 -9.97 21.12 -17.60
C SER A 112 -9.53 21.69 -18.94
N SER A 113 -9.65 20.88 -20.00
CA SER A 113 -9.25 21.25 -21.36
C SER A 113 -10.11 22.38 -21.94
N LYS A 114 -11.31 22.60 -21.39
CA LYS A 114 -12.29 23.62 -21.79
C LYS A 114 -12.00 24.99 -21.16
N GLU A 115 -11.41 25.01 -19.96
CA GLU A 115 -11.12 26.24 -19.21
C GLU A 115 -9.67 26.70 -19.40
N TYR A 116 -8.70 25.78 -19.54
CA TYR A 116 -7.30 26.13 -19.80
C TYR A 116 -7.11 26.97 -21.07
N ARG A 117 -7.93 26.75 -22.12
CA ARG A 117 -7.91 27.56 -23.35
C ARG A 117 -8.36 29.02 -23.15
N GLN A 118 -8.97 29.34 -22.01
CA GLN A 118 -9.52 30.65 -21.69
C GLN A 118 -8.63 31.44 -20.71
N SER A 119 -7.59 30.83 -20.14
CA SER A 119 -6.71 31.49 -19.19
C SER A 119 -5.71 32.45 -19.88
N PRO A 120 -5.30 33.56 -19.23
CA PRO A 120 -4.25 34.45 -19.76
C PRO A 120 -2.89 33.76 -19.94
N SER A 121 -2.61 32.70 -19.15
CA SER A 121 -1.37 31.95 -19.19
C SER A 121 -1.17 31.12 -20.47
N ALA A 122 -2.23 30.86 -21.24
CA ALA A 122 -2.15 30.15 -22.52
C ALA A 122 -1.58 31.00 -23.69
N LYS A 123 -1.38 32.31 -23.51
CA LYS A 123 -1.01 33.24 -24.59
C LYS A 123 0.42 33.81 -24.54
N THR A 124 1.21 33.49 -23.51
CA THR A 124 2.45 34.26 -23.24
C THR A 124 3.64 33.39 -22.84
N LEU A 125 4.29 32.75 -23.81
CA LEU A 125 5.74 32.47 -23.77
C LEU A 125 6.33 32.65 -25.19
N PRO A 126 7.53 33.23 -25.35
CA PRO A 126 8.13 33.46 -26.67
C PRO A 126 8.64 32.16 -27.31
N ILE A 127 8.53 32.06 -28.63
CA ILE A 127 9.29 31.09 -29.42
C ILE A 127 10.76 31.51 -29.37
N ASN A 128 11.57 30.83 -28.56
CA ASN A 128 13.01 31.02 -28.59
C ASN A 128 13.62 29.99 -29.56
N SER A 129 13.87 30.45 -30.78
CA SER A 129 14.50 29.67 -31.84
C SER A 129 15.96 29.37 -31.52
N TYR A 130 16.31 28.09 -31.42
CA TYR A 130 17.68 27.64 -31.70
C TYR A 130 17.66 26.78 -32.97
N ILE A 131 18.01 27.43 -34.07
CA ILE A 131 18.42 26.78 -35.31
C ILE A 131 19.78 26.14 -35.04
N ILE A 132 19.89 24.83 -35.26
CA ILE A 132 21.18 24.18 -35.53
C ILE A 132 21.20 23.84 -37.02
N GLU A 133 21.64 24.80 -37.83
CA GLU A 133 22.17 24.52 -39.15
C GLU A 133 23.56 23.91 -38.98
N HIS A 134 23.66 22.60 -39.18
CA HIS A 134 24.93 21.97 -39.54
C HIS A 134 24.76 21.25 -40.87
N GLU A 135 25.27 21.92 -41.90
CA GLU A 135 25.38 21.44 -43.26
C GLU A 135 26.20 20.13 -43.31
N TRP A 136 25.75 19.19 -44.14
CA TRP A 136 26.55 18.05 -44.51
C TRP A 136 27.55 18.45 -45.62
N PRO A 137 28.85 18.13 -45.50
CA PRO A 137 29.79 18.38 -46.56
C PRO A 137 29.50 17.46 -47.76
N LYS A 138 29.24 18.06 -48.93
CA LYS A 138 29.30 17.35 -50.21
C LYS A 138 30.74 17.36 -50.73
N ASN A 139 31.21 16.21 -51.22
CA ASN A 139 32.22 16.12 -52.28
C ASN A 139 32.19 14.72 -52.92
N ASP A 140 31.44 14.63 -54.02
CA ASP A 140 31.79 14.09 -55.34
C ASP A 140 32.47 12.71 -55.58
N CYS A 141 31.90 12.06 -56.61
CA CYS A 141 32.48 11.08 -57.56
C CYS A 141 32.82 9.65 -57.06
N ASP A 142 32.69 8.58 -57.88
CA ASP A 142 32.35 8.50 -59.31
C ASP A 142 31.54 7.21 -59.67
N LYS A 143 31.15 7.10 -60.93
CA LYS A 143 30.33 6.05 -61.55
C LYS A 143 31.05 4.69 -61.67
N SER A 144 30.31 3.58 -61.61
CA SER A 144 30.01 2.77 -62.81
C SER A 144 29.22 1.47 -62.56
N GLN A 145 28.24 1.24 -63.44
CA GLN A 145 27.82 -0.04 -64.06
C GLN A 145 27.80 -1.35 -63.23
N TYR A 146 26.62 -2.01 -63.17
CA TYR A 146 26.32 -3.21 -63.96
C TYR A 146 24.80 -3.41 -64.12
N ARG A 147 24.36 -4.23 -65.10
CA ARG A 147 22.98 -4.30 -65.64
C ARG A 147 22.30 -5.68 -65.44
N HIS A 148 20.97 -5.69 -65.66
CA HIS A 148 20.10 -6.82 -66.07
C HIS A 148 19.74 -7.87 -64.97
N ASN A 149 18.54 -8.48 -64.94
CA ASN A 149 17.35 -8.36 -65.82
C ASN A 149 16.05 -8.85 -65.11
N ASP A 150 14.89 -8.29 -65.49
CA ASP A 150 13.64 -8.94 -66.00
C ASP A 150 13.25 -10.39 -65.57
N ASN A 151 11.97 -10.81 -65.39
CA ASN A 151 10.70 -10.30 -65.95
C ASN A 151 9.40 -10.96 -65.36
N ARG A 152 8.21 -10.36 -65.62
CA ARG A 152 6.82 -10.95 -65.71
C ARG A 152 6.13 -11.49 -64.41
N SER A 153 4.79 -11.47 -64.23
CA SER A 153 3.65 -10.92 -65.02
C SER A 153 2.34 -10.71 -64.20
N ARG A 154 1.77 -9.49 -64.31
CA ARG A 154 0.36 -9.11 -64.67
C ARG A 154 -0.92 -9.85 -64.19
N ASN A 155 -1.76 -9.04 -63.52
CA ASN A 155 -3.14 -8.61 -63.88
C ASN A 155 -4.44 -9.35 -63.40
N HIS A 156 -5.41 -8.46 -63.12
CA HIS A 156 -6.89 -8.56 -63.06
C HIS A 156 -7.54 -8.98 -61.74
N ALA A 157 -8.70 -8.47 -61.30
CA ALA A 157 -9.49 -7.25 -61.52
C ALA A 157 -10.81 -7.46 -60.72
N SER A 158 -11.34 -6.45 -60.04
CA SER A 158 -12.67 -6.55 -59.38
C SER A 158 -13.82 -6.32 -60.37
N PRO A 159 -15.06 -6.68 -60.00
CA PRO A 159 -16.04 -5.60 -59.83
C PRO A 159 -17.04 -5.77 -58.64
N ARG A 160 -17.78 -4.67 -58.38
CA ARG A 160 -18.74 -4.44 -57.29
C ARG A 160 -20.14 -4.98 -57.58
N HIS A 161 -20.94 -5.24 -56.53
CA HIS A 161 -22.36 -4.84 -56.31
C HIS A 161 -23.00 -5.69 -55.18
N ARG A 162 -24.05 -5.31 -54.45
CA ARG A 162 -24.80 -4.05 -54.22
C ARG A 162 -25.57 -4.19 -52.89
N LEU A 163 -25.91 -3.10 -52.22
CA LEU A 163 -26.72 -3.07 -50.98
C LEU A 163 -28.18 -3.52 -51.21
N HIS A 164 -28.82 -4.07 -50.18
CA HIS A 164 -30.14 -3.59 -49.74
C HIS A 164 -30.39 -3.83 -48.24
N SER A 165 -30.99 -2.82 -47.61
CA SER A 165 -31.53 -2.74 -46.25
C SER A 165 -32.93 -3.35 -46.13
N VAL A 166 -33.38 -3.68 -44.90
CA VAL A 166 -34.65 -3.23 -44.26
C VAL A 166 -34.58 -3.51 -42.74
N ASP A 167 -35.13 -2.62 -41.92
CA ASP A 167 -35.21 -2.66 -40.45
C ASP A 167 -36.44 -3.40 -39.87
N MET A 168 -36.43 -3.58 -38.54
CA MET A 168 -37.57 -3.50 -37.57
C MET A 168 -37.87 -4.73 -36.68
N ASN A 169 -37.52 -4.57 -35.39
CA ASN A 169 -38.28 -4.88 -34.17
C ASN A 169 -39.41 -5.95 -34.17
N ALA A 170 -39.28 -6.97 -33.31
CA ALA A 170 -40.28 -7.36 -32.28
C ALA A 170 -39.82 -8.53 -31.38
N SER A 171 -40.34 -8.57 -30.15
CA SER A 171 -40.33 -9.71 -29.18
C SER A 171 -41.74 -9.78 -28.54
N PRO A 172 -42.12 -10.74 -27.66
CA PRO A 172 -41.50 -12.00 -27.22
C PRO A 172 -42.49 -13.23 -27.27
N GLU A 173 -42.25 -14.28 -26.45
CA GLU A 173 -43.14 -15.44 -26.14
C GLU A 173 -43.26 -16.57 -27.20
N SER A 174 -43.42 -17.88 -26.88
CA SER A 174 -43.29 -18.69 -25.64
C SER A 174 -43.35 -20.23 -25.97
N ILE A 175 -43.29 -21.11 -24.93
CA ILE A 175 -43.86 -22.50 -24.83
C ILE A 175 -43.00 -23.78 -25.09
N ASP A 176 -43.08 -24.67 -24.07
CA ASP A 176 -42.95 -26.15 -23.92
C ASP A 176 -41.74 -27.04 -24.30
N ASN A 177 -41.10 -27.57 -23.25
CA ASN A 177 -41.20 -28.97 -22.75
C ASN A 177 -41.48 -30.15 -23.72
N ARG A 178 -40.65 -31.22 -23.64
CA ARG A 178 -40.99 -32.53 -23.02
C ARG A 178 -39.91 -33.63 -23.22
N PHE A 179 -40.14 -34.78 -22.55
CA PHE A 179 -39.53 -36.13 -22.67
C PHE A 179 -38.24 -36.39 -21.86
N LEU A 180 -38.26 -37.17 -20.75
CA LEU A 180 -38.44 -38.65 -20.52
C LEU A 180 -37.06 -39.36 -20.41
N ASP A 181 -36.81 -40.40 -19.60
CA ASP A 181 -37.60 -41.11 -18.57
C ASP A 181 -36.68 -41.96 -17.63
N CYS A 182 -37.23 -42.41 -16.48
CA CYS A 182 -36.86 -43.59 -15.67
C CYS A 182 -35.50 -43.80 -14.91
N TYR A 183 -35.67 -44.25 -13.66
CA TYR A 183 -34.74 -44.64 -12.57
C TYR A 183 -34.31 -46.15 -12.64
N PRO A 184 -33.53 -46.81 -11.71
CA PRO A 184 -33.31 -46.49 -10.27
C PRO A 184 -31.97 -46.84 -9.54
N ARG A 185 -31.86 -46.36 -8.28
CA ARG A 185 -30.96 -46.76 -7.13
C ARG A 185 -29.45 -46.44 -7.27
N GLN A 186 -28.71 -45.93 -6.28
CA GLN A 186 -28.91 -45.58 -4.84
C GLN A 186 -27.76 -44.58 -4.44
N SER A 187 -27.67 -43.88 -3.29
CA SER A 187 -28.44 -43.75 -2.03
C SER A 187 -27.95 -42.54 -1.19
N ASN A 188 -28.78 -42.04 -0.25
CA ASN A 188 -28.50 -41.07 0.83
C ASN A 188 -28.25 -39.59 0.39
N SER A 189 -28.79 -38.54 1.04
CA SER A 189 -29.55 -38.44 2.31
C SER A 189 -30.64 -37.35 2.26
N LEU A 190 -31.86 -37.69 2.73
CA LEU A 190 -32.97 -36.78 3.04
C LEU A 190 -32.78 -36.16 4.45
N ASN A 191 -33.43 -35.08 4.88
CA ASN A 191 -34.21 -34.04 4.20
C ASN A 191 -34.24 -32.77 5.09
N THR A 192 -34.47 -31.62 4.47
CA THR A 192 -35.08 -30.46 5.13
C THR A 192 -36.58 -30.67 5.34
N GLU A 193 -37.13 -30.24 6.46
CA GLU A 193 -38.51 -29.73 6.46
C GLU A 193 -38.72 -28.63 7.51
N THR A 194 -39.64 -27.72 7.20
CA THR A 194 -39.83 -26.41 7.83
C THR A 194 -40.60 -26.48 9.15
N PHE A 195 -40.24 -25.63 10.12
CA PHE A 195 -41.15 -25.24 11.21
C PHE A 195 -41.18 -23.73 11.44
N VAL A 196 -42.36 -23.28 11.89
CA VAL A 196 -42.83 -21.90 11.93
C VAL A 196 -42.24 -21.11 13.11
N CYS A 197 -42.12 -19.80 12.94
CA CYS A 197 -41.69 -18.87 13.97
C CYS A 197 -42.54 -18.97 15.25
N ASN A 198 -41.88 -18.91 16.40
CA ASN A 198 -42.48 -18.33 17.60
C ASN A 198 -41.41 -17.52 18.35
N GLU A 199 -41.75 -16.32 18.77
CA GLU A 199 -40.82 -15.41 19.44
C GLU A 199 -40.47 -15.92 20.84
N HIS A 200 -39.18 -15.95 21.18
CA HIS A 200 -38.74 -15.55 22.52
C HIS A 200 -37.34 -14.96 22.45
N ILE A 201 -37.26 -13.66 22.76
CA ILE A 201 -36.03 -12.87 22.81
C ILE A 201 -35.19 -13.31 24.01
N THR A 202 -34.09 -14.04 23.78
CA THR A 202 -33.02 -14.17 24.77
C THR A 202 -31.66 -14.48 24.15
N THR A 203 -30.63 -13.77 24.62
CA THR A 203 -29.20 -14.09 24.44
C THR A 203 -28.70 -14.13 22.99
N SER A 204 -28.51 -12.94 22.39
CA SER A 204 -27.78 -12.80 21.13
C SER A 204 -26.40 -13.46 21.21
N ALA A 205 -26.12 -14.39 20.29
CA ALA A 205 -24.93 -15.21 20.29
C ALA A 205 -23.63 -14.38 20.31
N ILE A 206 -22.90 -14.45 21.43
CA ILE A 206 -21.47 -14.10 21.44
C ILE A 206 -20.77 -15.21 20.66
N MET A 207 -20.42 -14.95 19.40
CA MET A 207 -19.47 -15.78 18.66
C MET A 207 -18.11 -15.73 19.37
N LYS A 208 -17.89 -16.65 20.31
CA LYS A 208 -16.57 -16.95 20.89
C LYS A 208 -15.71 -17.67 19.85
N SER A 209 -15.26 -16.91 18.85
CA SER A 209 -14.42 -17.39 17.76
C SER A 209 -13.23 -16.46 17.47
N SER A 210 -13.02 -15.41 18.26
CA SER A 210 -11.85 -14.54 18.12
C SER A 210 -10.71 -15.00 19.03
N ARG A 211 -9.48 -15.06 18.48
CA ARG A 211 -8.25 -15.25 19.28
C ARG A 211 -7.82 -13.95 19.97
N LEU A 212 -8.41 -12.84 19.53
CA LEU A 212 -8.27 -11.53 20.15
C LEU A 212 -9.28 -11.33 21.28
N PRO A 213 -8.91 -10.63 22.37
CA PRO A 213 -9.84 -10.15 23.39
C PRO A 213 -10.63 -8.91 22.91
N ILE A 214 -10.88 -8.79 21.60
CA ILE A 214 -11.53 -7.64 20.96
C ILE A 214 -12.77 -8.14 20.22
N HIS A 215 -13.92 -7.59 20.53
CA HIS A 215 -15.21 -7.91 19.93
C HIS A 215 -15.83 -6.67 19.29
N VAL A 216 -16.46 -6.81 18.13
CA VAL A 216 -17.22 -5.75 17.46
C VAL A 216 -18.69 -6.17 17.40
N CYS A 217 -19.59 -5.35 17.94
CA CYS A 217 -21.01 -5.68 18.10
C CYS A 217 -21.92 -4.57 17.57
N LYS A 218 -23.03 -4.95 16.91
CA LYS A 218 -24.13 -4.02 16.60
C LYS A 218 -24.97 -3.80 17.86
N GLY A 219 -25.22 -2.55 18.25
CA GLY A 219 -26.01 -2.23 19.45
C GLY A 219 -25.89 -0.79 19.94
N ASP A 220 -26.47 -0.51 21.10
CA ASP A 220 -26.33 0.76 21.83
C ASP A 220 -25.30 0.59 22.96
N LEU A 221 -24.56 1.64 23.30
CA LEU A 221 -23.66 1.67 24.46
C LEU A 221 -24.43 1.63 25.79
N ILE A 222 -25.68 2.11 25.81
CA ILE A 222 -26.52 2.13 27.02
C ILE A 222 -26.84 0.70 27.50
N THR A 223 -26.98 -0.26 26.58
CA THR A 223 -27.38 -1.64 26.89
C THR A 223 -26.22 -2.56 27.29
N GLN A 224 -24.99 -2.04 27.38
CA GLN A 224 -23.78 -2.83 27.59
C GLN A 224 -23.53 -3.14 29.07
N GLN A 225 -23.08 -4.37 29.35
CA GLN A 225 -22.86 -4.88 30.70
C GLN A 225 -21.37 -4.96 31.10
N THR A 226 -20.48 -4.31 30.34
CA THR A 226 -19.04 -4.27 30.67
C THR A 226 -18.76 -3.39 31.89
N ASP A 227 -17.64 -3.59 32.58
CA ASP A 227 -17.29 -2.82 33.79
C ASP A 227 -17.18 -1.31 33.52
N VAL A 228 -16.64 -0.94 32.36
CA VAL A 228 -16.36 0.45 31.98
C VAL A 228 -16.97 0.77 30.61
N ILE A 229 -17.76 1.85 30.53
CA ILE A 229 -18.14 2.47 29.26
C ILE A 229 -17.25 3.69 29.00
N VAL A 230 -16.66 3.77 27.81
CA VAL A 230 -15.86 4.90 27.36
C VAL A 230 -16.72 5.83 26.50
N VAL A 231 -16.63 7.14 26.77
CA VAL A 231 -17.41 8.18 26.09
C VAL A 231 -16.48 9.32 25.67
N SER A 232 -16.57 9.73 24.40
CA SER A 232 -15.94 10.98 23.97
C SER A 232 -16.74 12.17 24.53
N SER A 233 -16.17 12.93 25.46
CA SER A 233 -16.79 14.16 25.99
C SER A 233 -16.91 15.25 24.93
N SER A 234 -16.15 15.15 23.85
CA SER A 234 -16.24 16.02 22.67
C SER A 234 -17.41 15.68 21.73
N SER A 235 -18.13 14.57 21.97
CA SER A 235 -19.32 14.18 21.19
C SER A 235 -20.59 14.50 21.96
N GLN A 236 -21.18 15.68 21.71
CA GLN A 236 -22.37 16.13 22.42
C GLN A 236 -23.55 15.15 22.33
N ARG A 237 -23.73 14.47 21.18
CA ARG A 237 -24.79 13.46 21.00
C ARG A 237 -24.59 12.28 21.95
N LEU A 238 -23.40 11.68 21.96
CA LEU A 238 -23.13 10.51 22.80
C LEU A 238 -23.09 10.88 24.29
N PHE A 239 -22.50 12.02 24.63
CA PHE A 239 -22.47 12.56 25.98
C PHE A 239 -23.89 12.77 26.54
N ASN A 240 -24.76 13.43 25.77
CA ASN A 240 -26.15 13.66 26.17
C ASN A 240 -26.94 12.35 26.33
N SER A 241 -26.78 11.38 25.41
CA SER A 241 -27.46 10.09 25.50
C SER A 241 -27.07 9.31 26.77
N ILE A 242 -25.76 9.26 27.10
CA ILE A 242 -25.26 8.59 28.30
C ILE A 242 -25.69 9.34 29.57
N CYS A 243 -25.67 10.68 29.58
CA CYS A 243 -26.18 11.47 30.70
C CYS A 243 -27.70 11.31 30.90
N LYS A 244 -28.48 11.13 29.82
CA LYS A 244 -29.93 10.85 29.90
C LYS A 244 -30.19 9.47 30.52
N ALA A 245 -29.50 8.43 30.04
CA ALA A 245 -29.61 7.07 30.58
C ALA A 245 -29.11 6.97 32.03
N GLY A 246 -28.06 7.72 32.38
CA GLY A 246 -27.50 7.80 33.72
C GLY A 246 -28.25 8.70 34.70
N GLY A 247 -29.22 9.49 34.22
CA GLY A 247 -29.92 10.50 35.02
C GLY A 247 -29.05 11.69 35.45
N SER A 248 -29.68 12.64 36.14
CA SER A 248 -29.06 13.90 36.58
C SER A 248 -27.81 13.71 37.45
N SER A 249 -27.73 12.60 38.20
CA SER A 249 -26.58 12.27 39.04
C SER A 249 -25.28 12.07 38.26
N VAL A 250 -25.32 11.54 37.03
CA VAL A 250 -24.13 11.37 36.19
C VAL A 250 -23.61 12.72 35.72
N LEU A 251 -24.51 13.59 35.24
CA LEU A 251 -24.14 14.95 34.78
C LEU A 251 -23.60 15.82 35.93
N ALA A 252 -24.25 15.78 37.10
CA ALA A 252 -23.78 16.49 38.29
C ALA A 252 -22.39 15.98 38.74
N SER A 253 -22.18 14.66 38.72
CA SER A 253 -20.89 14.04 39.06
C SER A 253 -19.78 14.34 38.06
N TYR A 254 -20.12 14.50 36.77
CA TYR A 254 -19.19 14.91 35.73
C TYR A 254 -18.77 16.38 35.94
N ASN A 255 -19.74 17.29 36.04
CA ASN A 255 -19.50 18.73 36.23
C ASN A 255 -18.68 19.00 37.50
N ALA A 256 -19.04 18.38 38.64
CA ALA A 256 -18.32 18.55 39.91
C ALA A 256 -16.85 18.05 39.86
N LYS A 257 -16.51 17.14 38.93
CA LYS A 257 -15.13 16.69 38.71
C LYS A 257 -14.38 17.56 37.71
N LEU A 258 -15.05 17.99 36.64
CA LEU A 258 -14.51 18.94 35.67
C LEU A 258 -14.11 20.26 36.36
N SER A 259 -14.96 20.80 37.24
CA SER A 259 -14.65 22.02 38.00
C SER A 259 -13.47 21.87 38.98
N LYS A 260 -13.18 20.66 39.47
CA LYS A 260 -12.05 20.39 40.36
C LYS A 260 -10.74 20.11 39.61
N HIS A 261 -10.83 19.53 38.42
CA HIS A 261 -9.69 19.15 37.60
C HIS A 261 -9.98 19.43 36.11
N PRO A 262 -9.93 20.70 35.66
CA PRO A 262 -10.28 21.07 34.28
C PRO A 262 -9.34 20.46 33.25
N GLU A 263 -8.06 20.29 33.58
CA GLU A 263 -7.02 19.69 32.74
C GLU A 263 -6.93 18.15 32.87
N ALA A 264 -7.91 17.48 33.49
CA ALA A 264 -7.87 16.03 33.66
C ALA A 264 -7.97 15.30 32.31
N PRO A 265 -7.03 14.40 31.95
CA PRO A 265 -7.09 13.67 30.69
C PRO A 265 -8.21 12.63 30.62
N ILE A 266 -8.80 12.27 31.77
CA ILE A 266 -9.93 11.33 31.90
C ILE A 266 -10.80 11.77 33.09
N ILE A 267 -12.10 11.96 32.89
CA ILE A 267 -13.07 12.18 33.97
C ILE A 267 -13.83 10.87 34.21
N VAL A 268 -13.62 10.27 35.40
CA VAL A 268 -14.24 9.00 35.78
C VAL A 268 -15.48 9.23 36.64
N VAL A 269 -16.63 8.77 36.18
CA VAL A 269 -17.93 8.86 36.89
C VAL A 269 -18.42 7.44 37.26
N LYS A 270 -19.25 7.31 38.30
CA LYS A 270 -19.93 6.05 38.62
C LYS A 270 -21.13 5.90 37.69
N ALA A 271 -21.27 4.77 37.01
CA ALA A 271 -22.49 4.47 36.27
C ALA A 271 -23.63 4.16 37.25
N VAL A 272 -24.81 4.70 36.95
CA VAL A 272 -26.06 4.61 37.72
C VAL A 272 -27.22 4.75 36.72
N GLY A 273 -28.47 4.60 37.17
CA GLY A 273 -29.64 4.70 36.30
C GLY A 273 -29.79 3.46 35.41
N GLN A 274 -29.97 3.65 34.11
CA GLN A 274 -30.17 2.56 33.14
C GLN A 274 -28.86 1.90 32.66
N LEU A 275 -27.70 2.41 33.11
CA LEU A 275 -26.39 1.93 32.70
C LEU A 275 -25.93 0.78 33.61
N ALA A 276 -25.80 -0.43 33.06
CA ALA A 276 -25.43 -1.64 33.80
C ALA A 276 -23.94 -1.70 34.23
N SER A 277 -23.10 -0.84 33.64
CA SER A 277 -21.67 -0.78 33.94
C SER A 277 -21.32 -0.28 35.35
N LYS A 278 -20.08 -0.49 35.79
CA LYS A 278 -19.56 0.02 37.08
C LYS A 278 -19.11 1.48 36.97
N ARG A 279 -18.48 1.87 35.85
CA ARG A 279 -17.91 3.21 35.61
C ARG A 279 -18.17 3.74 34.20
N ILE A 280 -18.14 5.06 34.09
CA ILE A 280 -18.10 5.79 32.82
C ILE A 280 -16.80 6.58 32.76
N TYR A 281 -16.05 6.43 31.69
CA TYR A 281 -14.83 7.19 31.42
C TYR A 281 -15.12 8.22 30.32
N PHE A 282 -15.15 9.50 30.70
CA PHE A 282 -15.25 10.61 29.75
C PHE A 282 -13.84 11.07 29.37
N LEU A 283 -13.50 10.99 28.09
CA LEU A 283 -12.21 11.45 27.54
C LEU A 283 -12.46 12.48 26.44
N PRO A 284 -11.66 13.57 26.34
CA PRO A 284 -11.71 14.47 25.21
C PRO A 284 -11.09 13.80 23.98
N LEU A 285 -11.71 13.99 22.81
CA LEU A 285 -11.10 13.69 21.51
C LEU A 285 -11.02 14.99 20.73
N LYS A 286 -9.79 15.46 20.45
CA LYS A 286 -9.60 16.64 19.59
C LYS A 286 -10.00 16.28 18.15
N PRO A 287 -11.04 16.92 17.57
CA PRO A 287 -11.38 16.70 16.17
C PRO A 287 -10.30 17.30 15.26
N SER A 288 -10.03 16.67 14.13
CA SER A 288 -9.15 17.19 13.09
C SER A 288 -9.55 16.61 11.74
N SER A 289 -9.39 17.41 10.68
CA SER A 289 -9.48 16.96 9.28
C SER A 289 -8.20 16.28 8.80
N ASP A 290 -7.07 16.48 9.50
CA ASP A 290 -5.82 15.78 9.23
C ASP A 290 -5.91 14.35 9.79
N THR A 291 -5.82 13.37 8.88
CA THR A 291 -5.89 11.93 9.22
C THR A 291 -4.78 11.48 10.17
N SER A 292 -3.56 12.04 10.07
CA SER A 292 -2.42 11.74 10.95
C SER A 292 -2.64 12.27 12.36
N ILE A 293 -3.13 13.52 12.49
CA ILE A 293 -3.44 14.14 13.79
C ILE A 293 -4.64 13.43 14.45
N LEU A 294 -5.67 13.09 13.68
CA LEU A 294 -6.81 12.31 14.17
C LEU A 294 -6.38 10.91 14.63
N CYS A 295 -5.57 10.19 13.85
CA CYS A 295 -5.04 8.88 14.24
C CYS A 295 -4.19 8.94 15.53
N LYS A 296 -3.32 9.94 15.68
CA LYS A 296 -2.56 10.16 16.94
C LYS A 296 -3.49 10.42 18.12
N SER A 297 -4.56 11.19 17.91
CA SER A 297 -5.55 11.50 18.94
C SER A 297 -6.37 10.27 19.36
N ILE A 298 -6.80 9.44 18.39
CA ILE A 298 -7.50 8.18 18.65
C ILE A 298 -6.60 7.17 19.37
N LYS A 299 -5.33 7.04 18.96
CA LYS A 299 -4.35 6.20 19.67
C LYS A 299 -4.20 6.61 21.14
N LYS A 300 -4.04 7.92 21.40
CA LYS A 300 -3.96 8.46 22.77
C LYS A 300 -5.25 8.24 23.56
N PHE A 301 -6.41 8.41 22.93
CA PHE A 301 -7.73 8.17 23.54
C PHE A 301 -7.88 6.72 24.01
N VAL A 302 -7.57 5.76 23.14
CA VAL A 302 -7.63 4.32 23.43
C VAL A 302 -6.60 3.93 24.50
N SER A 303 -5.33 4.34 24.33
CA SER A 303 -4.26 4.12 25.32
C SER A 303 -4.67 4.57 26.73
N ASN A 304 -5.12 5.83 26.87
CA ASN A 304 -5.49 6.41 28.15
C ASN A 304 -6.63 5.63 28.84
N ALA A 305 -7.65 5.24 28.09
CA ALA A 305 -8.79 4.50 28.64
C ALA A 305 -8.40 3.07 29.08
N LEU A 306 -7.63 2.35 28.27
CA LEU A 306 -7.16 1.00 28.58
C LEU A 306 -6.22 1.00 29.81
N GLU A 307 -5.21 1.87 29.83
CA GLU A 307 -4.28 1.99 30.96
C GLU A 307 -5.00 2.32 32.27
N LYS A 308 -6.03 3.16 32.21
CA LYS A 308 -6.83 3.52 33.39
C LYS A 308 -7.67 2.35 33.89
N ALA A 309 -8.25 1.56 32.99
CA ALA A 309 -9.06 0.39 33.34
C ALA A 309 -8.21 -0.75 33.91
N LEU A 310 -7.06 -1.04 33.27
CA LEU A 310 -6.07 -2.01 33.76
C LEU A 310 -5.55 -1.62 35.15
N LYS A 311 -5.18 -0.35 35.38
CA LYS A 311 -4.77 0.16 36.70
C LYS A 311 -5.89 0.11 37.76
N GLN A 312 -7.14 -0.09 37.35
CA GLN A 312 -8.30 -0.26 38.24
C GLN A 312 -8.81 -1.70 38.31
N ASN A 313 -8.07 -2.67 37.73
CA ASN A 313 -8.37 -4.10 37.71
C ASN A 313 -9.79 -4.43 37.18
N TYR A 314 -10.25 -3.71 36.16
CA TYR A 314 -11.47 -4.06 35.44
C TYR A 314 -11.19 -5.12 34.36
N GLN A 315 -12.13 -6.04 34.17
CA GLN A 315 -12.03 -7.17 33.24
C GLN A 315 -12.71 -6.90 31.90
N SER A 316 -13.54 -5.85 31.80
CA SER A 316 -14.20 -5.51 30.55
C SER A 316 -14.39 -4.00 30.32
N ILE A 317 -14.14 -3.56 29.09
CA ILE A 317 -14.27 -2.15 28.68
C ILE A 317 -14.92 -2.02 27.31
N THR A 318 -15.87 -1.10 27.19
CA THR A 318 -16.60 -0.81 25.96
C THR A 318 -16.18 0.54 25.38
N PHE A 319 -15.90 0.57 24.09
CA PHE A 319 -15.72 1.78 23.29
C PHE A 319 -16.84 1.95 22.25
N PRO A 320 -17.20 3.18 21.86
CA PRO A 320 -17.98 3.45 20.66
C PRO A 320 -17.06 3.44 19.42
N ALA A 321 -17.63 3.28 18.22
CA ALA A 321 -16.94 3.67 16.98
C ALA A 321 -16.73 5.19 16.92
N ILE A 322 -15.60 5.65 17.47
CA ILE A 322 -15.21 7.05 17.55
C ILE A 322 -14.43 7.46 16.29
N GLY A 323 -14.66 8.67 15.80
CA GLY A 323 -13.95 9.24 14.65
C GLY A 323 -14.55 8.88 13.29
N CYS A 324 -15.35 7.83 13.17
CA CYS A 324 -16.02 7.40 11.94
C CYS A 324 -17.23 8.28 11.54
N GLY A 325 -17.07 9.61 11.59
CA GLY A 325 -18.11 10.60 11.34
C GLY A 325 -17.67 11.65 10.32
N GLN A 326 -18.19 12.88 10.46
CA GLN A 326 -18.04 13.99 9.49
C GLN A 326 -16.60 14.52 9.24
N PHE A 327 -15.55 13.83 9.72
CA PHE A 327 -14.16 14.28 9.66
C PHE A 327 -13.46 14.05 8.31
N ARG A 328 -14.19 13.67 7.25
CA ARG A 328 -13.68 13.33 5.90
C ARG A 328 -12.58 12.25 5.85
N CYS A 329 -12.32 11.57 6.96
CA CYS A 329 -11.32 10.52 7.09
C CYS A 329 -11.94 9.15 6.80
N SER A 330 -11.21 8.28 6.10
CA SER A 330 -11.68 6.92 5.79
C SER A 330 -11.94 6.11 7.06
N VAL A 331 -13.13 5.49 7.14
CA VAL A 331 -13.54 4.60 8.24
C VAL A 331 -12.54 3.46 8.42
N SER A 332 -11.97 2.95 7.31
CA SER A 332 -10.95 1.89 7.32
C SER A 332 -9.70 2.27 8.11
N VAL A 333 -9.20 3.49 7.90
CA VAL A 333 -8.01 4.01 8.60
C VAL A 333 -8.28 4.16 10.10
N ILE A 334 -9.49 4.61 10.46
CA ILE A 334 -9.89 4.82 11.85
C ILE A 334 -10.12 3.50 12.58
N ALA A 335 -10.89 2.58 11.98
CA ALA A 335 -11.10 1.23 12.48
C ALA A 335 -9.77 0.51 12.68
N GLY A 336 -8.91 0.57 11.65
CA GLY A 336 -7.58 -0.01 11.67
C GLY A 336 -6.63 0.62 12.70
N ALA A 337 -6.73 1.92 12.99
CA ALA A 337 -5.96 2.58 14.03
C ALA A 337 -6.44 2.18 15.43
N MET A 338 -7.76 2.09 15.63
CA MET A 338 -8.38 1.73 16.91
C MET A 338 -8.10 0.27 17.28
N ILE A 339 -8.36 -0.67 16.37
CA ILE A 339 -8.15 -2.12 16.59
C ILE A 339 -6.68 -2.44 16.85
N ARG A 340 -5.75 -1.90 16.04
CA ARG A 340 -4.31 -2.10 16.25
C ARG A 340 -3.82 -1.52 17.58
N GLU A 341 -4.35 -0.38 18.02
CA GLU A 341 -3.97 0.22 19.31
C GLU A 341 -4.47 -0.59 20.51
N VAL A 342 -5.71 -1.09 20.46
CA VAL A 342 -6.24 -2.01 21.48
C VAL A 342 -5.37 -3.26 21.56
N HIS A 343 -5.08 -3.91 20.42
CA HIS A 343 -4.22 -5.08 20.37
C HIS A 343 -2.81 -4.81 20.92
N ARG A 344 -2.19 -3.69 20.52
CA ARG A 344 -0.84 -3.28 20.99
C ARG A 344 -0.76 -3.13 22.51
N LYS A 345 -1.85 -2.71 23.17
CA LYS A 345 -1.92 -2.53 24.63
C LYS A 345 -2.29 -3.80 25.39
N LEU A 346 -2.94 -4.78 24.76
CA LEU A 346 -3.45 -5.99 25.40
C LEU A 346 -2.64 -7.24 25.02
N LYS A 347 -1.30 -7.12 25.03
CA LYS A 347 -0.38 -8.23 24.73
C LYS A 347 -0.48 -9.43 25.71
N MET A 348 -1.22 -9.30 26.81
CA MET A 348 -1.56 -10.39 27.75
C MET A 348 -3.09 -10.34 28.04
N PRO A 349 -3.79 -11.48 28.18
CA PRO A 349 -5.22 -11.57 27.87
C PRO A 349 -6.20 -11.35 29.04
N ASP A 350 -5.94 -10.40 29.94
CA ASP A 350 -6.73 -10.24 31.19
C ASP A 350 -7.94 -9.27 31.10
N MET A 351 -8.17 -8.61 29.95
CA MET A 351 -9.28 -7.66 29.79
C MET A 351 -9.95 -7.77 28.41
N SER A 352 -11.28 -8.00 28.40
CA SER A 352 -12.12 -8.02 27.20
C SER A 352 -12.48 -6.61 26.74
N VAL A 353 -12.37 -6.34 25.44
CA VAL A 353 -12.74 -5.06 24.83
C VAL A 353 -13.88 -5.24 23.83
N SER A 354 -14.93 -4.46 23.98
CA SER A 354 -16.05 -4.42 23.04
C SER A 354 -16.08 -3.07 22.32
N ILE A 355 -16.22 -3.09 20.99
CA ILE A 355 -16.43 -1.91 20.15
C ILE A 355 -17.87 -1.95 19.65
N ILE A 356 -18.68 -0.97 20.07
CA ILE A 356 -20.11 -0.93 19.81
C ILE A 356 -20.42 0.07 18.71
N ILE A 357 -21.20 -0.40 17.75
CA ILE A 357 -21.57 0.29 16.52
C ILE A 357 -23.09 0.28 16.43
N GLN A 358 -23.70 1.43 16.19
CA GLN A 358 -25.17 1.52 16.12
C GLN A 358 -25.68 0.62 14.97
N PRO A 359 -26.79 -0.11 15.13
CA PRO A 359 -27.27 -1.06 14.12
C PRO A 359 -27.51 -0.45 12.73
N GLU A 360 -27.87 0.84 12.70
CA GLU A 360 -28.08 1.67 11.50
C GLU A 360 -26.80 1.98 10.68
N LYS A 361 -25.60 1.62 11.18
CA LYS A 361 -24.29 1.88 10.56
C LYS A 361 -23.59 0.57 10.18
N ALA A 362 -24.23 -0.18 9.28
CA ALA A 362 -23.74 -1.48 8.82
C ALA A 362 -22.38 -1.36 8.10
N ASP A 363 -22.20 -0.33 7.29
CA ASP A 363 -20.96 0.02 6.59
C ASP A 363 -19.75 0.14 7.55
N ILE A 364 -19.93 0.83 8.69
CA ILE A 364 -18.89 0.98 9.70
C ILE A 364 -18.63 -0.36 10.40
N TYR A 365 -19.69 -1.12 10.69
CA TYR A 365 -19.56 -2.43 11.32
C TYR A 365 -18.77 -3.43 10.45
N ASP A 366 -19.10 -3.51 9.17
CA ASP A 366 -18.48 -4.45 8.24
C ASP A 366 -16.99 -4.11 8.05
N GLU A 367 -16.61 -2.82 8.00
CA GLU A 367 -15.20 -2.41 7.96
C GLU A 367 -14.45 -2.68 9.28
N PHE A 368 -15.08 -2.49 10.45
CA PHE A 368 -14.46 -2.90 11.72
C PHE A 368 -14.28 -4.42 11.83
N GLN A 369 -15.25 -5.22 11.38
CA GLN A 369 -15.10 -6.68 11.29
C GLN A 369 -13.97 -7.07 10.34
N LYS A 370 -13.89 -6.44 9.17
CA LYS A 370 -12.80 -6.66 8.19
C LYS A 370 -11.42 -6.32 8.76
N GLN A 371 -11.29 -5.23 9.53
CA GLN A 371 -10.03 -4.90 10.21
C GLN A 371 -9.67 -5.89 11.33
N ILE A 372 -10.66 -6.45 12.05
CA ILE A 372 -10.41 -7.56 12.98
C ILE A 372 -9.96 -8.80 12.21
N HIS A 373 -10.68 -9.22 11.16
CA HIS A 373 -10.33 -10.40 10.38
C HIS A 373 -8.93 -10.26 9.73
N LEU A 374 -8.57 -9.07 9.26
CA LEU A 374 -7.22 -8.76 8.78
C LEU A 374 -6.20 -8.97 9.90
N LEU A 375 -6.41 -8.39 11.08
CA LEU A 375 -5.51 -8.57 12.23
C LEU A 375 -5.44 -10.04 12.72
N GLU A 376 -6.56 -10.76 12.72
CA GLU A 376 -6.60 -12.19 13.06
C GLU A 376 -5.92 -13.06 11.99
N SER A 377 -5.92 -12.64 10.73
CA SER A 377 -5.11 -13.28 9.68
C SER A 377 -3.62 -13.05 9.93
N THR A 378 -3.21 -11.84 10.32
CA THR A 378 -1.84 -11.50 10.74
C THR A 378 -1.42 -12.31 11.97
N LEU A 379 -2.30 -12.47 12.95
CA LEU A 379 -2.04 -13.22 14.20
C LEU A 379 -2.15 -14.75 14.03
N SER A 380 -2.91 -15.22 13.05
CA SER A 380 -2.90 -16.63 12.66
C SER A 380 -1.65 -16.99 11.86
N THR A 381 -0.97 -16.01 11.26
CA THR A 381 0.37 -16.17 10.65
C THR A 381 1.53 -16.04 11.63
N ASP A 382 1.29 -15.66 12.89
CA ASP A 382 2.29 -15.37 13.94
C ASP A 382 3.04 -16.61 14.47
N LYS A 383 2.95 -17.74 13.75
CA LYS A 383 3.76 -18.93 13.99
C LYS A 383 4.63 -19.38 12.82
N LEU A 384 4.29 -19.04 11.56
CA LEU A 384 5.03 -19.46 10.36
C LEU A 384 4.76 -18.54 9.15
N ARG A 385 5.46 -17.40 9.06
CA ARG A 385 5.78 -16.76 7.76
C ARG A 385 7.22 -16.25 7.72
N THR A 386 8.15 -17.10 8.11
CA THR A 386 9.48 -17.07 7.51
C THR A 386 9.31 -17.52 6.05
N ILE A 387 9.63 -16.66 5.09
CA ILE A 387 9.44 -16.93 3.66
C ILE A 387 10.79 -17.23 3.04
N PHE A 388 10.92 -18.43 2.49
CA PHE A 388 12.15 -18.93 1.91
C PHE A 388 12.07 -18.91 0.38
N ALA A 389 13.08 -18.34 -0.28
CA ALA A 389 13.44 -18.72 -1.64
C ALA A 389 14.68 -19.60 -1.60
N ILE A 390 14.50 -20.84 -2.03
CA ILE A 390 15.59 -21.79 -2.22
C ILE A 390 16.07 -21.61 -3.66
N SER A 391 17.31 -21.14 -3.82
CA SER A 391 18.06 -21.43 -5.04
C SER A 391 18.78 -22.77 -4.87
N GLU A 392 19.09 -23.47 -5.95
CA GLU A 392 19.81 -24.77 -5.90
C GLU A 392 21.11 -24.70 -5.06
N LYS A 393 21.67 -23.50 -4.90
CA LYS A 393 22.96 -23.23 -4.29
C LYS A 393 22.91 -22.37 -3.03
N GLY A 394 21.76 -21.97 -2.49
CA GLY A 394 21.68 -21.06 -1.33
C GLY A 394 20.26 -20.58 -1.03
N ILE A 395 20.03 -20.12 0.21
CA ILE A 395 18.69 -19.82 0.75
C ILE A 395 18.57 -18.32 1.06
N ILE A 396 17.55 -17.67 0.52
CA ILE A 396 17.11 -16.33 0.92
C ILE A 396 15.89 -16.47 1.82
N VAL A 397 15.89 -15.76 2.94
CA VAL A 397 14.90 -15.82 4.00
C VAL A 397 14.34 -14.42 4.24
N VAL A 398 13.03 -14.27 4.37
CA VAL A 398 12.39 -13.03 4.86
C VAL A 398 11.61 -13.34 6.12
N GLU A 399 11.93 -12.64 7.22
CA GLU A 399 11.25 -12.80 8.51
C GLU A 399 10.97 -11.44 9.16
N LYS A 400 9.96 -11.41 10.04
CA LYS A 400 9.74 -10.27 10.93
C LYS A 400 10.43 -10.51 12.26
N GLY A 401 11.17 -9.54 12.76
CA GLY A 401 11.86 -9.66 14.04
C GLY A 401 12.88 -8.56 14.28
N ASP A 402 13.55 -8.66 15.42
CA ASP A 402 14.68 -7.82 15.81
C ASP A 402 15.97 -8.38 15.18
N ILE A 403 16.78 -7.52 14.55
CA ILE A 403 18.05 -7.89 13.92
C ILE A 403 19.09 -8.36 14.96
N THR A 404 19.01 -7.91 16.21
CA THR A 404 19.94 -8.28 17.30
C THR A 404 19.72 -9.69 17.83
N MET A 405 18.56 -10.29 17.56
CA MET A 405 18.20 -11.64 18.01
C MET A 405 18.59 -12.73 16.98
N GLN A 406 19.35 -12.38 15.93
CA GLN A 406 19.57 -13.22 14.77
C GLN A 406 20.77 -14.16 14.92
N ASN A 407 20.48 -15.47 14.96
CA ASN A 407 21.51 -16.51 14.91
C ASN A 407 22.01 -16.71 13.47
N VAL A 408 23.10 -16.03 13.13
CA VAL A 408 23.81 -16.04 11.83
C VAL A 408 25.30 -15.75 12.06
N ASP A 409 26.18 -16.02 11.08
CA ASP A 409 27.60 -15.68 11.21
C ASP A 409 27.81 -14.15 11.26
N VAL A 410 27.11 -13.39 10.43
CA VAL A 410 27.29 -11.94 10.27
C VAL A 410 25.98 -11.17 10.39
N ILE A 411 25.92 -10.18 11.28
CA ILE A 411 24.83 -9.19 11.32
C ILE A 411 25.28 -7.91 10.60
N ILE A 412 24.44 -7.38 9.71
CA ILE A 412 24.69 -6.11 9.04
C ILE A 412 24.07 -4.96 9.86
N GLY A 413 24.89 -4.01 10.28
CA GLY A 413 24.46 -2.72 10.84
C GLY A 413 24.67 -1.59 9.82
N SER A 414 24.13 -0.40 10.08
CA SER A 414 24.40 0.80 9.26
C SER A 414 25.19 1.83 10.05
N SER A 415 26.30 2.31 9.50
CA SER A 415 27.10 3.40 10.08
C SER A 415 26.40 4.76 9.96
N SER A 416 25.60 4.93 8.90
CA SER A 416 24.85 6.16 8.59
C SER A 416 23.48 6.25 9.30
N SER A 417 23.12 5.26 10.13
CA SER A 417 21.87 5.26 10.92
C SER A 417 22.17 5.11 12.41
N ASP A 418 22.20 6.24 13.13
CA ASP A 418 22.45 6.26 14.58
C ASP A 418 21.50 5.34 15.36
N PHE A 419 20.22 5.32 15.02
CA PHE A 419 19.22 4.48 15.69
C PHE A 419 19.56 2.98 15.59
N LEU A 420 19.85 2.49 14.38
CA LEU A 420 20.18 1.08 14.15
C LEU A 420 21.57 0.75 14.73
N ARG A 421 22.54 1.64 14.54
CA ARG A 421 23.91 1.50 15.06
C ARG A 421 23.91 1.39 16.58
N GLU A 422 23.20 2.28 17.26
CA GLU A 422 23.09 2.26 18.72
C GLU A 422 22.30 1.06 19.23
N ALA A 423 21.25 0.62 18.54
CA ALA A 423 20.52 -0.59 18.93
C ALA A 423 21.43 -1.82 18.92
N ILE A 424 22.18 -2.03 17.83
CA ILE A 424 23.12 -3.14 17.67
C ILE A 424 24.28 -3.04 18.66
N ILE A 425 24.93 -1.87 18.79
CA ILE A 425 26.03 -1.67 19.74
C ILE A 425 25.57 -1.88 21.20
N ARG A 426 24.37 -1.41 21.57
CA ARG A 426 23.82 -1.58 22.93
C ARG A 426 23.54 -3.04 23.25
N ALA A 427 23.10 -3.82 22.28
CA ALA A 427 22.84 -5.26 22.44
C ALA A 427 24.15 -6.09 22.41
N ALA A 428 25.15 -5.68 21.62
CA ALA A 428 26.47 -6.31 21.57
C ALA A 428 27.34 -6.00 22.80
N GLY A 429 27.23 -4.80 23.36
CA GLY A 429 27.98 -4.33 24.52
C GLY A 429 29.30 -3.61 24.18
N ASN A 430 30.05 -3.27 25.23
CA ASN A 430 31.18 -2.33 25.17
C ASN A 430 32.34 -2.80 24.26
N GLU A 431 32.53 -4.10 24.08
CA GLU A 431 33.59 -4.64 23.21
C GLU A 431 33.40 -4.21 21.75
N ALA A 432 32.20 -4.45 21.20
CA ALA A 432 31.84 -4.03 19.84
C ALA A 432 31.90 -2.49 19.70
N GLN A 433 31.52 -1.74 20.73
CA GLN A 433 31.62 -0.28 20.74
C GLN A 433 33.07 0.22 20.65
N THR A 434 33.98 -0.36 21.45
CA THR A 434 35.40 0.01 21.44
C THR A 434 36.05 -0.36 20.10
N ALA A 435 35.75 -1.55 19.56
CA ALA A 435 36.23 -1.97 18.24
C ALA A 435 35.73 -1.04 17.12
N TYR A 436 34.43 -0.74 17.08
CA TYR A 436 33.85 0.20 16.11
C TYR A 436 34.53 1.58 16.17
N ASN A 437 34.70 2.12 17.37
CA ASN A 437 35.32 3.44 17.59
C ASN A 437 36.82 3.46 17.26
N LEU A 438 37.51 2.32 17.36
CA LEU A 438 38.91 2.19 16.97
C LEU A 438 39.03 2.15 15.43
N GLU A 439 38.27 1.27 14.77
CA GLU A 439 38.28 1.17 13.31
C GLU A 439 37.82 2.45 12.62
N LEU A 440 36.81 3.14 13.15
CA LEU A 440 36.38 4.44 12.63
C LEU A 440 37.47 5.53 12.74
N LYS A 441 38.40 5.43 13.71
CA LYS A 441 39.54 6.35 13.84
C LYS A 441 40.69 5.96 12.91
N THR A 442 40.98 4.67 12.76
CA THR A 442 42.05 4.17 11.88
C THR A 442 41.68 4.32 10.41
N HIS A 443 40.41 4.06 10.06
CA HIS A 443 39.89 3.99 8.70
C HIS A 443 38.61 4.83 8.54
N PRO A 444 38.65 6.17 8.71
CA PRO A 444 37.46 7.04 8.74
C PRO A 444 36.65 7.07 7.43
N ASN A 445 37.27 6.66 6.32
CA ASN A 445 36.65 6.57 5.00
C ASN A 445 36.23 5.14 4.62
N SER A 446 36.31 4.16 5.54
CA SER A 446 35.87 2.80 5.22
C SER A 446 34.36 2.73 4.97
N ILE A 447 33.98 2.02 3.91
CA ILE A 447 32.59 1.71 3.56
C ILE A 447 32.04 0.62 4.50
N LEU A 448 32.90 -0.23 5.07
CA LEU A 448 32.53 -1.32 5.97
C LEU A 448 33.47 -1.36 7.18
N ILE A 449 32.90 -1.37 8.38
CA ILE A 449 33.62 -1.57 9.64
C ILE A 449 33.19 -2.91 10.22
N ALA A 450 34.12 -3.86 10.32
CA ALA A 450 33.89 -5.15 10.96
C ALA A 450 34.22 -5.07 12.46
N THR A 451 33.34 -5.61 13.31
CA THR A 451 33.58 -5.72 14.75
C THR A 451 33.29 -7.13 15.26
N PRO A 452 33.83 -7.52 16.43
CA PRO A 452 33.33 -8.66 17.19
C PRO A 452 31.82 -8.52 17.48
N SER A 453 31.16 -9.66 17.71
CA SER A 453 29.73 -9.73 18.04
C SER A 453 29.39 -9.36 19.48
N GLY A 454 30.36 -9.47 20.40
CA GLY A 454 30.12 -9.28 21.83
C GLY A 454 29.07 -10.25 22.36
N ALA A 455 27.97 -9.72 22.90
CA ALA A 455 26.86 -10.52 23.43
C ALA A 455 25.81 -10.95 22.38
N LEU A 456 25.96 -10.57 21.09
CA LEU A 456 25.01 -10.98 20.04
C LEU A 456 25.21 -12.45 19.65
N PRO A 457 24.14 -13.16 19.22
CA PRO A 457 24.21 -14.54 18.73
C PRO A 457 24.81 -14.65 17.31
N CYS A 458 25.89 -13.91 17.02
CA CYS A 458 26.63 -13.98 15.76
C CYS A 458 28.15 -14.07 15.98
N LYS A 459 28.94 -14.18 14.89
CA LYS A 459 30.41 -14.12 14.96
C LYS A 459 30.93 -12.70 14.78
N TYR A 460 30.34 -11.95 13.84
CA TYR A 460 30.74 -10.60 13.50
C TYR A 460 29.55 -9.66 13.28
N ILE A 461 29.81 -8.36 13.44
CA ILE A 461 28.90 -7.29 13.03
C ILE A 461 29.62 -6.45 11.98
N PHE A 462 29.02 -6.28 10.81
CA PHE A 462 29.55 -5.41 9.76
C PHE A 462 28.68 -4.15 9.67
N PHE A 463 29.22 -3.02 10.13
CA PHE A 463 28.57 -1.72 10.00
C PHE A 463 28.91 -1.11 8.63
N VAL A 464 27.90 -0.93 7.78
CA VAL A 464 28.07 -0.38 6.44
C VAL A 464 27.73 1.10 6.39
N LYS A 465 28.64 1.91 5.86
CA LYS A 465 28.43 3.32 5.55
C LYS A 465 27.83 3.40 4.15
N TRP A 466 26.53 3.67 4.08
CA TRP A 466 25.80 3.81 2.84
C TRP A 466 24.63 4.77 3.05
N GLU A 467 24.49 5.70 2.12
CA GLU A 467 23.45 6.72 2.08
C GLU A 467 22.74 6.64 0.72
N PRO A 468 21.41 6.57 0.69
CA PRO A 468 20.67 6.46 -0.56
C PRO A 468 20.70 7.78 -1.35
N ASP A 469 20.99 7.68 -2.65
CA ASP A 469 20.83 8.81 -3.57
C ASP A 469 19.35 9.06 -3.91
N SER A 470 19.06 10.25 -4.42
CA SER A 470 17.74 10.63 -4.97
C SER A 470 17.57 10.23 -6.44
N ASP A 471 18.65 10.00 -7.19
CA ASP A 471 18.58 9.40 -8.53
C ASP A 471 18.48 7.88 -8.44
N GLU A 472 17.45 7.30 -9.08
CA GLU A 472 17.16 5.87 -9.01
C GLU A 472 18.29 4.99 -9.56
N ASN A 473 19.07 5.45 -10.55
CA ASN A 473 20.16 4.67 -11.13
C ASN A 473 21.39 4.67 -10.21
N VAL A 474 21.68 5.81 -9.60
CA VAL A 474 22.78 5.94 -8.61
C VAL A 474 22.43 5.16 -7.34
N LEU A 475 21.16 5.21 -6.91
CA LEU A 475 20.63 4.39 -5.82
C LEU A 475 20.80 2.89 -6.11
N GLU A 476 20.36 2.40 -7.28
CA GLU A 476 20.49 1.00 -7.68
C GLU A 476 21.96 0.56 -7.75
N GLN A 477 22.84 1.34 -8.40
CA GLN A 477 24.26 1.01 -8.50
C GLN A 477 24.96 1.01 -7.12
N SER A 478 24.69 2.01 -6.27
CA SER A 478 25.28 2.07 -4.92
C SER A 478 24.86 0.90 -4.03
N LEU A 479 23.64 0.37 -4.22
CA LEU A 479 23.18 -0.86 -3.56
C LEU A 479 23.90 -2.10 -4.08
N VAL A 480 24.15 -2.20 -5.39
CA VAL A 480 24.95 -3.29 -5.98
C VAL A 480 26.37 -3.27 -5.42
N ASP A 481 27.00 -2.09 -5.34
CA ASP A 481 28.37 -1.93 -4.83
C ASP A 481 28.46 -2.22 -3.31
N LEU A 482 27.45 -1.79 -2.54
CA LEU A 482 27.30 -2.14 -1.12
C LEU A 482 27.19 -3.66 -0.94
N ILE A 483 26.27 -4.28 -1.68
CA ILE A 483 26.02 -5.72 -1.64
C ILE A 483 27.27 -6.51 -1.99
N TYR A 484 27.97 -6.11 -3.06
CA TYR A 484 29.25 -6.69 -3.46
C TYR A 484 30.28 -6.60 -2.34
N THR A 485 30.42 -5.43 -1.71
CA THR A 485 31.35 -5.19 -0.61
C THR A 485 31.05 -6.08 0.59
N VAL A 486 29.77 -6.23 0.97
CA VAL A 486 29.37 -7.15 2.05
C VAL A 486 29.70 -8.60 1.68
N VAL A 487 29.33 -9.08 0.48
CA VAL A 487 29.62 -10.45 0.05
C VAL A 487 31.11 -10.76 0.07
N GLN A 488 31.97 -9.85 -0.40
CA GLN A 488 33.42 -10.06 -0.36
C GLN A 488 33.96 -10.16 1.08
N ASN A 489 33.44 -9.36 2.01
CA ASN A 489 33.85 -9.43 3.42
C ASN A 489 33.31 -10.69 4.12
N VAL A 490 32.10 -11.15 3.80
CA VAL A 490 31.56 -12.41 4.35
C VAL A 490 32.38 -13.62 3.83
N ILE A 491 32.82 -13.59 2.55
CA ILE A 491 33.76 -14.59 2.01
C ILE A 491 35.12 -14.55 2.73
N SER A 492 35.72 -13.36 2.90
CA SER A 492 37.06 -13.24 3.49
C SER A 492 37.10 -13.67 4.97
N HIS A 493 35.99 -13.52 5.69
CA HIS A 493 35.83 -14.00 7.07
C HIS A 493 35.33 -15.46 7.15
N ASN A 494 35.32 -16.19 6.04
CA ASN A 494 34.89 -17.59 5.92
C ASN A 494 33.49 -17.86 6.56
N CYS A 495 32.58 -16.92 6.36
CA CYS A 495 31.23 -16.94 6.90
C CYS A 495 30.22 -17.45 5.86
N THR A 496 29.10 -18.01 6.34
CA THR A 496 28.11 -18.72 5.50
C THR A 496 26.66 -18.28 5.74
N SER A 497 26.42 -17.40 6.70
CA SER A 497 25.10 -16.87 6.99
C SER A 497 25.16 -15.40 7.37
N VAL A 498 24.23 -14.62 6.83
CA VAL A 498 24.22 -13.15 6.98
C VAL A 498 22.80 -12.65 7.17
N ALA A 499 22.60 -11.75 8.14
CA ALA A 499 21.33 -11.07 8.36
C ALA A 499 21.43 -9.58 7.98
N PHE A 500 20.64 -9.19 6.99
CA PHE A 500 20.43 -7.82 6.57
C PHE A 500 19.18 -7.24 7.24
N PRO A 501 19.24 -6.02 7.80
CA PRO A 501 18.05 -5.25 8.15
C PRO A 501 17.42 -4.68 6.87
N ALA A 502 16.25 -4.06 7.00
CA ALA A 502 15.61 -3.25 5.95
C ALA A 502 16.35 -1.91 5.69
N ILE A 503 17.65 -1.99 5.37
CA ILE A 503 18.49 -0.82 5.03
C ILE A 503 17.91 -0.09 3.81
N GLY A 504 17.99 1.24 3.80
CA GLY A 504 17.41 2.08 2.74
C GLY A 504 15.89 2.22 2.75
N CYS A 505 15.15 1.38 3.49
CA CYS A 505 13.69 1.44 3.58
C CYS A 505 13.20 2.45 4.66
N GLY A 506 14.02 3.42 5.03
CA GLY A 506 13.75 4.42 6.07
C GLY A 506 12.99 5.66 5.57
N LYS A 507 12.97 6.72 6.38
CA LYS A 507 12.24 7.98 6.12
C LYS A 507 12.78 8.85 4.96
N HIS A 508 13.69 8.35 4.12
CA HIS A 508 14.48 9.17 3.18
C HIS A 508 13.88 9.30 1.77
N GLY A 509 12.58 9.06 1.59
CA GLY A 509 11.89 9.26 0.30
C GLY A 509 12.25 8.27 -0.81
N CYS A 510 13.18 7.35 -0.55
CA CYS A 510 13.62 6.32 -1.48
C CYS A 510 12.48 5.36 -1.85
N SER A 511 12.47 4.91 -3.11
CA SER A 511 11.53 3.87 -3.54
C SER A 511 11.87 2.54 -2.87
N VAL A 512 11.10 2.16 -1.84
CA VAL A 512 11.20 0.86 -1.15
C VAL A 512 11.20 -0.30 -2.15
N ASN A 513 10.41 -0.20 -3.22
CA ASN A 513 10.38 -1.20 -4.29
C ASN A 513 11.75 -1.38 -4.97
N ILE A 514 12.47 -0.29 -5.29
CA ILE A 514 13.80 -0.38 -5.90
C ILE A 514 14.79 -1.00 -4.93
N VAL A 515 14.88 -0.46 -3.70
CA VAL A 515 15.81 -0.93 -2.68
C VAL A 515 15.65 -2.44 -2.44
N VAL A 516 14.42 -2.88 -2.18
CA VAL A 516 14.11 -4.29 -1.90
C VAL A 516 14.35 -5.18 -3.12
N LYS A 517 13.95 -4.75 -4.32
CA LYS A 517 14.16 -5.49 -5.57
C LYS A 517 15.65 -5.68 -5.84
N THR A 518 16.45 -4.61 -5.79
CA THR A 518 17.90 -4.67 -6.05
C THR A 518 18.62 -5.54 -5.01
N MET A 519 18.31 -5.39 -3.71
CA MET A 519 18.89 -6.24 -2.66
C MET A 519 18.58 -7.74 -2.87
N VAL A 520 17.33 -8.09 -3.17
CA VAL A 520 16.93 -9.50 -3.40
C VAL A 520 17.54 -10.07 -4.69
N LEU A 521 17.52 -9.31 -5.79
CA LEU A 521 18.05 -9.76 -7.08
C LEU A 521 19.57 -9.92 -7.05
N GLU A 522 20.31 -8.96 -6.48
CA GLU A 522 21.78 -9.02 -6.46
C GLU A 522 22.28 -10.08 -5.46
N MET A 523 21.61 -10.27 -4.32
CA MET A 523 21.86 -11.44 -3.46
C MET A 523 21.65 -12.75 -4.21
N LYS A 524 20.50 -12.91 -4.88
CA LYS A 524 20.23 -14.15 -5.65
C LYS A 524 21.29 -14.37 -6.75
N LYS A 525 21.69 -13.31 -7.45
CA LYS A 525 22.76 -13.34 -8.47
C LYS A 525 24.09 -13.78 -7.87
N HIS A 526 24.50 -13.26 -6.71
CA HIS A 526 25.72 -13.70 -6.04
C HIS A 526 25.67 -15.16 -5.58
N LEU A 527 24.57 -15.60 -4.95
CA LEU A 527 24.41 -17.00 -4.50
C LEU A 527 24.52 -17.99 -5.66
N MET A 528 23.88 -17.68 -6.80
CA MET A 528 23.90 -18.53 -8.00
C MET A 528 25.26 -18.50 -8.71
N THR A 529 25.79 -17.31 -9.02
CA THR A 529 27.02 -17.16 -9.84
C THR A 529 28.28 -17.62 -9.14
N ARG A 530 28.34 -17.50 -7.80
CA ARG A 530 29.49 -17.92 -6.99
C ARG A 530 29.30 -19.27 -6.29
N ASN A 531 28.15 -19.95 -6.49
CA ASN A 531 27.85 -21.25 -5.89
C ASN A 531 28.02 -21.22 -4.35
N LEU A 532 27.45 -20.21 -3.69
CA LEU A 532 27.62 -19.96 -2.26
C LEU A 532 26.46 -20.57 -1.45
N PRO A 533 26.64 -21.69 -0.71
CA PRO A 533 25.63 -22.41 0.08
C PRO A 533 25.24 -21.64 1.35
N TRP A 534 24.91 -20.36 1.19
CA TRP A 534 24.69 -19.43 2.27
C TRP A 534 23.22 -19.32 2.66
N THR A 535 22.99 -18.90 3.90
CA THR A 535 21.68 -18.45 4.38
C THR A 535 21.69 -16.93 4.51
N VAL A 536 20.99 -16.25 3.61
CA VAL A 536 20.79 -14.79 3.63
C VAL A 536 19.43 -14.51 4.26
N LYS A 537 19.39 -13.77 5.38
CA LYS A 537 18.16 -13.31 6.00
C LYS A 537 17.94 -11.82 5.73
N PHE A 538 16.72 -11.46 5.33
CA PHE A 538 16.21 -10.10 5.40
C PHE A 538 15.24 -10.02 6.59
N VAL A 539 15.61 -9.20 7.57
CA VAL A 539 14.91 -9.08 8.84
C VAL A 539 14.25 -7.71 8.88
N VAL A 540 12.92 -7.72 8.98
CA VAL A 540 12.09 -6.52 8.93
C VAL A 540 11.43 -6.31 10.28
N GLU A 541 11.44 -5.08 10.80
CA GLU A 541 10.83 -4.79 12.10
C GLU A 541 9.32 -5.11 12.09
N PRO A 542 8.74 -5.64 13.19
CA PRO A 542 7.34 -6.08 13.20
C PRO A 542 6.29 -4.99 12.92
N ASP A 543 6.64 -3.69 13.00
CA ASP A 543 5.76 -2.58 12.64
C ASP A 543 5.89 -2.12 11.17
N GLN A 544 6.86 -2.66 10.42
CA GLN A 544 7.17 -2.31 9.03
C GLN A 544 6.47 -3.23 8.00
N GLU A 545 5.16 -3.48 8.18
CA GLU A 545 4.37 -4.42 7.35
C GLU A 545 4.57 -4.23 5.84
N HIS A 546 4.46 -2.99 5.35
CA HIS A 546 4.61 -2.64 3.94
C HIS A 546 5.98 -2.98 3.32
N ILE A 547 7.05 -2.96 4.11
CA ILE A 547 8.40 -3.33 3.67
C ILE A 547 8.52 -4.86 3.64
N TYR A 548 8.01 -5.54 4.66
CA TYR A 548 7.96 -7.00 4.72
C TYR A 548 7.17 -7.59 3.54
N ASP A 549 6.01 -7.01 3.21
CA ASP A 549 5.19 -7.43 2.07
C ASP A 549 5.90 -7.24 0.72
N GLU A 550 6.71 -6.17 0.56
CA GLU A 550 7.51 -5.97 -0.65
C GLU A 550 8.68 -6.95 -0.73
N PHE A 551 9.40 -7.23 0.38
CA PHE A 551 10.43 -8.29 0.42
C PHE A 551 9.83 -9.66 0.07
N ARG A 552 8.69 -9.99 0.69
CA ARG A 552 7.89 -11.18 0.38
C ARG A 552 7.54 -11.26 -1.11
N LYS A 553 7.04 -10.17 -1.70
CA LYS A 553 6.67 -10.09 -3.11
C LYS A 553 7.86 -10.31 -4.03
N GLN A 554 8.99 -9.63 -3.80
CA GLN A 554 10.19 -9.78 -4.64
C GLN A 554 10.73 -11.22 -4.56
N VAL A 555 10.89 -11.76 -3.34
CA VAL A 555 11.40 -13.12 -3.11
C VAL A 555 10.52 -14.20 -3.76
N LEU A 556 9.19 -14.03 -3.79
CA LEU A 556 8.25 -14.95 -4.47
C LEU A 556 8.22 -14.76 -6.00
N THR A 557 8.24 -13.52 -6.49
CA THR A 557 8.19 -13.21 -7.93
C THR A 557 9.40 -13.81 -8.64
N THR A 558 10.60 -13.73 -8.04
CA THR A 558 11.82 -14.29 -8.64
C THR A 558 11.88 -15.84 -8.59
N GLN A 559 10.90 -16.55 -8.01
CA GLN A 559 10.84 -18.03 -8.09
C GLN A 559 10.29 -18.52 -9.44
N HIS A 560 9.39 -17.77 -10.08
CA HIS A 560 8.65 -18.21 -11.27
C HIS A 560 9.37 -17.95 -12.61
N GLY A 561 10.66 -17.60 -12.59
CA GLY A 561 11.46 -17.25 -13.77
C GLY A 561 11.87 -18.43 -14.69
N LYS A 562 11.17 -19.58 -14.62
CA LYS A 562 11.42 -20.75 -15.49
C LYS A 562 10.08 -21.36 -16.00
N THR A 563 9.28 -20.57 -16.72
CA THR A 563 8.34 -21.06 -17.76
C THR A 563 7.78 -19.88 -18.55
N ASN A 564 8.25 -19.72 -19.79
CA ASN A 564 7.52 -19.33 -21.00
C ASN A 564 8.51 -18.80 -22.05
N SER A 565 9.41 -19.71 -22.45
CA SER A 565 9.85 -19.79 -23.84
C SER A 565 8.95 -20.84 -24.50
N LEU A 566 8.64 -20.62 -25.79
CA LEU A 566 7.83 -21.44 -26.71
C LEU A 566 6.32 -21.13 -26.78
N TYR A 567 5.92 -20.78 -28.01
CA TYR A 567 4.59 -20.61 -28.62
C TYR A 567 3.83 -19.31 -28.34
#